data_AF-A0A959JM97-F1
#
_entry.id   AF-A0A959JM97-F1
#
_cell.length_a   1.000
_cell.length_b   1.000
_cell.length_c   1.000
_cell.angle_alpha   90.00
_cell.angle_beta   90.00
_cell.angle_gamma   90.00
#
_symmetry.space_group_name_H-M   'P 1'
#
loop_
_entity.id
_entity.type
_entity.pdbx_description
1 polymer ?
#
loop_
_entity_poly.entity_id
_entity_poly.type
_entity_poly.pdbx_seq_one_letter_code
_entity_poly.pdbx_strand_id
1 'polypeptide(L)'
;MIDGSKILAVFCFITFKNQYLLMERYFPPYKGFYVPVGGKMKAHETPDAALQREVMEEIGILVDRPKFCGVLIESSPTSYNYCSFLYSIELPEFQTVTSDEGAMHWVENDDVLSMKIPPIDHYVYPYIFDGKPFVLDAVYDGKMALQSVHCKLSSQKFL
;
A
#
# COMPACT_ATOMS: atom_id res chain seq x y z
N MET A 1 -5.05 -3.43 -23.02
CA MET A 1 -3.83 -3.30 -22.21
C MET A 1 -2.79 -4.23 -22.83
N ILE A 2 -1.59 -3.74 -23.12
CA ILE A 2 -0.48 -4.60 -23.56
C ILE A 2 -0.06 -5.45 -22.35
N ASP A 3 0.22 -6.74 -22.55
CA ASP A 3 0.74 -7.59 -21.49
C ASP A 3 1.99 -6.94 -20.84
N GLY A 4 2.03 -6.92 -19.51
CA GLY A 4 3.08 -6.23 -18.74
C GLY A 4 2.92 -4.70 -18.55
N SER A 5 1.81 -4.09 -18.98
CA SER A 5 1.53 -2.68 -18.66
C SER A 5 1.39 -2.47 -17.15
N LYS A 6 1.93 -1.37 -16.61
CA LYS A 6 1.79 -1.03 -15.19
C LYS A 6 0.36 -0.60 -14.85
N ILE A 7 -0.18 -1.17 -13.78
CA ILE A 7 -1.42 -0.75 -13.13
C ILE A 7 -1.06 0.36 -12.14
N LEU A 8 -1.77 1.48 -12.21
CA LEU A 8 -1.61 2.56 -11.24
C LEU A 8 -2.51 2.30 -10.03
N ALA A 9 -1.97 2.49 -8.83
CA ALA A 9 -2.70 2.31 -7.58
C ALA A 9 -2.31 3.37 -6.56
N VAL A 10 -3.13 3.51 -5.53
CA VAL A 10 -2.89 4.39 -4.38
C VAL A 10 -3.12 3.60 -3.11
N PHE A 11 -2.32 3.84 -2.08
CA PHE A 11 -2.57 3.28 -0.75
C PHE A 11 -2.31 4.32 0.34
N CYS A 12 -3.08 4.22 1.42
CA CYS A 12 -3.00 5.07 2.59
C CYS A 12 -2.67 4.23 3.83
N PHE A 13 -1.53 4.51 4.45
CA PHE A 13 -1.19 4.04 5.78
C PHE A 13 -1.93 4.89 6.80
N ILE A 14 -3.10 4.41 7.22
CA ILE A 14 -3.99 5.11 8.14
C ILE A 14 -3.69 4.65 9.56
N THR A 15 -3.45 5.60 10.46
CA THR A 15 -3.20 5.33 11.87
C THR A 15 -4.21 6.01 12.78
N PHE A 16 -4.37 5.46 13.98
CA PHE A 16 -5.03 6.12 15.10
C PHE A 16 -4.27 5.72 16.36
N LYS A 17 -3.67 6.69 17.05
CA LYS A 17 -2.71 6.43 18.13
C LYS A 17 -1.58 5.52 17.63
N ASN A 18 -1.36 4.37 18.26
CA ASN A 18 -0.30 3.42 17.93
C ASN A 18 -0.76 2.26 17.03
N GLN A 19 -1.92 2.37 16.39
CA GLN A 19 -2.48 1.30 15.57
C GLN A 19 -2.55 1.70 14.10
N TYR A 20 -2.32 0.73 13.21
CA TYR A 20 -2.57 0.84 11.77
C TYR A 20 -3.89 0.17 11.42
N LEU A 21 -4.68 0.81 10.56
CA LEU A 21 -5.82 0.18 9.92
C LEU A 21 -5.36 -0.61 8.69
N LEU A 22 -5.55 -1.92 8.70
CA LEU A 22 -5.20 -2.83 7.62
C LEU A 22 -6.42 -3.64 7.17
N MET A 23 -6.49 -3.94 5.88
CA MET A 23 -7.50 -4.79 5.28
C MET A 23 -6.94 -6.18 5.00
N GLU A 24 -7.58 -7.23 5.56
CA GLU A 24 -7.37 -8.62 5.13
C GLU A 24 -8.10 -8.88 3.82
N ARG A 25 -7.35 -9.01 2.71
CA ARG A 25 -7.92 -9.12 1.35
C ARG A 25 -8.68 -10.42 1.13
N TYR A 26 -9.89 -10.35 0.57
CA TYR A 26 -10.63 -11.55 0.16
C TYR A 26 -10.32 -12.02 -1.26
N PHE A 27 -9.73 -11.15 -2.08
CA PHE A 27 -9.49 -11.39 -3.51
C PHE A 27 -8.01 -11.23 -3.91
N PRO A 28 -7.51 -12.00 -4.90
CA PRO A 28 -6.16 -11.86 -5.43
C PRO A 28 -5.86 -10.46 -6.02
N PRO A 29 -4.57 -10.05 -6.10
CA PRO A 29 -3.41 -10.72 -5.54
C PRO A 29 -3.42 -10.68 -4.00
N TYR A 30 -2.60 -11.53 -3.37
CA TYR A 30 -2.44 -11.58 -1.91
C TYR A 30 -3.75 -11.80 -1.12
N LYS A 31 -4.59 -12.75 -1.55
CA LYS A 31 -5.75 -13.19 -0.77
C LYS A 31 -5.31 -13.68 0.62
N GLY A 32 -5.97 -13.20 1.68
CA GLY A 32 -5.67 -13.49 3.09
C GLY A 32 -4.37 -12.85 3.57
N PHE A 33 -3.92 -11.78 2.92
CA PHE A 33 -2.86 -10.89 3.42
C PHE A 33 -3.45 -9.56 3.85
N TYR A 34 -2.74 -8.89 4.74
CA TYR A 34 -3.10 -7.59 5.29
C TYR A 34 -2.40 -6.50 4.49
N VAL A 35 -3.18 -5.55 3.98
CA VAL A 35 -2.68 -4.42 3.19
C VAL A 35 -3.21 -3.10 3.73
N PRO A 36 -2.54 -1.97 3.47
CA PRO A 36 -3.13 -0.67 3.73
C PRO A 36 -4.37 -0.43 2.87
N VAL A 37 -5.19 0.53 3.28
CA VAL A 37 -6.41 0.98 2.58
C VAL A 37 -6.04 1.57 1.23
N GLY A 38 -6.78 1.24 0.17
CA GLY A 38 -6.48 1.74 -1.16
C GLY A 38 -6.78 0.77 -2.29
N GLY A 39 -6.53 1.22 -3.51
CA GLY A 39 -6.97 0.50 -4.70
C GLY A 39 -6.43 1.08 -6.00
N LYS A 40 -7.01 0.59 -7.10
CA LYS A 40 -6.57 0.95 -8.45
C LYS A 40 -7.11 2.32 -8.83
N MET A 41 -6.26 3.12 -9.47
CA MET A 41 -6.70 4.39 -10.04
C MET A 41 -7.64 4.14 -11.21
N LYS A 42 -8.71 4.93 -11.31
CA LYS A 42 -9.59 4.97 -12.49
C LYS A 42 -8.96 5.87 -13.56
N ALA A 43 -9.44 5.73 -14.80
CA ALA A 43 -8.96 6.55 -15.90
C ALA A 43 -9.15 8.04 -15.59
N HIS A 44 -8.12 8.84 -15.91
CA HIS A 44 -8.10 10.30 -15.72
C HIS A 44 -8.12 10.79 -14.26
N GLU A 45 -8.02 9.90 -13.27
CA GLU A 45 -7.82 10.30 -11.87
C GLU A 45 -6.39 10.80 -11.62
N THR A 46 -6.25 11.84 -10.80
CA THR A 46 -4.99 12.13 -10.13
C THR A 46 -4.81 11.17 -8.95
N PRO A 47 -3.58 10.92 -8.48
CA PRO A 47 -3.35 10.10 -7.29
C PRO A 47 -4.13 10.61 -6.06
N ASP A 48 -4.20 11.92 -5.83
CA ASP A 48 -4.96 12.48 -4.72
C ASP A 48 -6.46 12.24 -4.84
N ALA A 49 -7.04 12.37 -6.04
CA ALA A 49 -8.46 12.09 -6.28
C ALA A 49 -8.78 10.61 -6.09
N ALA A 50 -7.91 9.72 -6.58
CA ALA A 50 -8.05 8.28 -6.36
C ALA A 50 -7.97 7.93 -4.87
N LEU A 51 -7.01 8.51 -4.13
CA LEU A 51 -6.83 8.25 -2.70
C LEU A 51 -8.08 8.66 -1.90
N GLN A 52 -8.63 9.85 -2.15
CA GLN A 52 -9.86 10.29 -1.50
C GLN A 52 -11.03 9.36 -1.76
N ARG A 53 -11.17 8.90 -3.01
CA ARG A 53 -12.22 7.96 -3.40
C ARG A 53 -12.07 6.62 -2.68
N GLU A 54 -10.90 6.00 -2.74
CA GLU A 54 -10.67 4.69 -2.12
C GLU A 54 -10.90 4.75 -0.61
N VAL A 55 -10.37 5.79 0.07
CA VAL A 55 -10.60 5.96 1.51
C VAL A 55 -12.07 6.19 1.84
N MET A 56 -12.81 6.94 1.02
CA MET A 56 -14.25 7.11 1.19
C MET A 56 -15.02 5.82 0.93
N GLU A 57 -14.68 5.06 -0.11
CA GLU A 57 -15.33 3.79 -0.47
C GLU A 57 -15.09 2.72 0.61
N GLU A 58 -13.88 2.65 1.16
CA GLU A 58 -13.50 1.62 2.14
C GLU A 58 -13.80 2.00 3.60
N ILE A 59 -13.68 3.28 3.98
CA ILE A 59 -13.77 3.76 5.38
C ILE A 59 -14.91 4.73 5.62
N GLY A 60 -15.47 5.34 4.57
CA GLY A 60 -16.58 6.29 4.70
C GLY A 60 -16.17 7.68 5.21
N ILE A 61 -14.88 8.04 5.10
CA ILE A 61 -14.36 9.34 5.55
C ILE A 61 -13.66 10.10 4.44
N LEU A 62 -13.63 11.43 4.56
CA LEU A 62 -12.74 12.30 3.80
C LEU A 62 -11.45 12.51 4.60
N VAL A 63 -10.31 12.44 3.95
CA VAL A 63 -9.01 12.66 4.59
C VAL A 63 -8.45 14.02 4.19
N ASP A 64 -8.18 14.89 5.16
CA ASP A 64 -7.58 16.20 4.88
C ASP A 64 -6.05 16.11 4.91
N ARG A 65 -5.41 16.56 3.81
CA ARG A 65 -3.95 16.64 3.65
C ARG A 65 -3.17 15.38 4.07
N PRO A 66 -3.47 14.20 3.48
CA PRO A 66 -2.64 13.02 3.71
C PRO A 66 -1.19 13.30 3.25
N LYS A 67 -0.22 12.86 4.05
CA LYS A 67 1.21 13.06 3.76
C LYS A 67 1.63 12.08 2.67
N PHE A 68 2.15 12.58 1.56
CA PHE A 68 2.80 11.75 0.56
C PHE A 68 4.08 11.13 1.12
N CYS A 69 4.20 9.80 1.02
CA CYS A 69 5.32 9.02 1.55
C CYS A 69 6.29 8.59 0.46
N GLY A 70 5.79 8.18 -0.70
CA GLY A 70 6.67 7.66 -1.74
C GLY A 70 5.97 6.94 -2.87
N VAL A 71 6.79 6.38 -3.75
CA VAL A 71 6.33 5.57 -4.89
C VAL A 71 6.92 4.18 -4.77
N LEU A 72 6.08 3.15 -4.90
CA LEU A 72 6.49 1.76 -5.05
C LEU A 72 6.25 1.30 -6.48
N ILE A 73 7.29 0.80 -7.14
CA ILE A 73 7.25 0.31 -8.51
C ILE A 73 7.53 -1.18 -8.49
N GLU A 74 6.54 -1.98 -8.85
CA GLU A 74 6.65 -3.45 -8.88
C GLU A 74 6.65 -3.93 -10.32
N SER A 75 7.62 -4.78 -10.66
CA SER A 75 7.79 -5.32 -12.01
C SER A 75 7.91 -6.84 -11.98
N SER A 76 7.06 -7.53 -12.74
CA SER A 76 7.06 -8.99 -12.89
C SER A 76 6.92 -9.34 -14.38
N PRO A 77 7.45 -10.48 -14.85
CA PRO A 77 7.14 -11.01 -16.18
C PRO A 77 5.69 -11.56 -16.30
N THR A 78 4.82 -11.33 -15.31
CA THR A 78 3.41 -11.75 -15.28
C THR A 78 2.48 -10.54 -15.43
N SER A 79 1.15 -10.73 -15.28
CA SER A 79 0.21 -9.62 -15.22
C SER A 79 0.31 -8.76 -13.94
N TYR A 80 1.14 -9.16 -12.97
CA TYR A 80 1.40 -8.39 -11.75
C TYR A 80 2.45 -7.29 -12.02
N ASN A 81 1.98 -6.10 -12.36
CA ASN A 81 2.85 -4.96 -12.61
C ASN A 81 2.17 -3.71 -12.06
N TYR A 82 2.75 -3.08 -11.04
CA TYR A 82 2.14 -1.95 -10.33
C TYR A 82 3.07 -0.74 -10.25
N CYS A 83 2.47 0.44 -10.20
CA CYS A 83 3.08 1.69 -9.75
C CYS A 83 2.13 2.32 -8.74
N SER A 84 2.53 2.29 -7.48
CA SER A 84 1.68 2.64 -6.35
C SER A 84 2.16 3.95 -5.72
N PHE A 85 1.26 4.90 -5.55
CA PHE A 85 1.50 6.13 -4.80
C PHE A 85 1.08 5.92 -3.34
N LEU A 86 2.01 6.14 -2.42
CA LEU A 86 1.83 5.80 -1.02
C LEU A 86 1.71 7.06 -0.17
N TYR A 87 0.71 7.07 0.70
CA TYR A 87 0.36 8.18 1.58
C TYR A 87 0.21 7.70 3.01
N SER A 88 0.26 8.62 3.98
CA SER A 88 -0.06 8.34 5.38
C SER A 88 -0.92 9.43 5.99
N ILE A 89 -1.75 9.06 6.96
CA ILE A 89 -2.53 10.00 7.76
C ILE A 89 -2.81 9.40 9.14
N GLU A 90 -2.73 10.24 10.16
CA GLU A 90 -3.24 9.91 11.49
C GLU A 90 -4.65 10.50 11.65
N LEU A 91 -5.61 9.65 11.98
CA LEU A 91 -6.98 10.07 12.23
C LEU A 91 -7.12 10.66 13.64
N PRO A 92 -8.02 11.63 13.83
CA PRO A 92 -8.29 12.18 15.15
C PRO A 92 -9.11 11.23 16.03
N GLU A 93 -9.79 10.25 15.44
CA GLU A 93 -10.68 9.32 16.12
C GLU A 93 -10.66 7.92 15.48
N PHE A 94 -10.99 6.92 16.28
CA PHE A 94 -11.12 5.53 15.84
C PHE A 94 -12.29 5.39 14.87
N GLN A 95 -12.08 4.63 13.79
CA GLN A 95 -13.13 4.33 12.82
C GLN A 95 -13.50 2.84 12.88
N THR A 96 -14.80 2.56 12.99
CA THR A 96 -15.34 1.22 12.76
C THR A 96 -15.63 1.07 11.28
N VAL A 97 -14.97 0.13 10.62
CA VAL A 97 -14.95 0.06 9.16
C VAL A 97 -15.39 -1.32 8.68
N THR A 98 -16.16 -1.33 7.60
CA THR A 98 -16.54 -2.54 6.87
C THR A 98 -16.27 -2.32 5.38
N SER A 99 -15.59 -3.28 4.74
CA SER A 99 -15.35 -3.27 3.30
C SER A 99 -15.89 -4.56 2.69
N ASP A 100 -16.44 -4.47 1.47
CA ASP A 100 -16.82 -5.65 0.69
C ASP A 100 -15.58 -6.37 0.10
N GLU A 101 -14.42 -5.72 0.09
CA GLU A 101 -13.17 -6.26 -0.45
C GLU A 101 -12.33 -7.06 0.56
N GLY A 102 -12.64 -6.92 1.86
CA GLY A 102 -11.89 -7.54 2.94
C GLY A 102 -12.36 -7.17 4.35
N ALA A 103 -11.81 -7.86 5.34
CA ALA A 103 -12.04 -7.52 6.75
C ALA A 103 -11.06 -6.44 7.22
N MET A 104 -11.56 -5.44 7.96
CA MET A 104 -10.76 -4.33 8.46
C MET A 104 -10.29 -4.59 9.89
N HIS A 105 -9.01 -4.36 10.15
CA HIS A 105 -8.35 -4.64 11.41
C HIS A 105 -7.48 -3.47 11.85
N TRP A 106 -7.66 -3.05 13.10
CA TRP A 106 -6.68 -2.20 13.78
C TRP A 106 -5.60 -3.09 14.38
N VAL A 107 -4.34 -2.88 13.96
CA VAL A 107 -3.18 -3.68 14.34
C VAL A 107 -2.18 -2.77 15.05
N GLU A 108 -1.66 -3.18 16.20
CA GLU A 108 -0.61 -2.43 16.90
C GLU A 108 0.62 -2.27 16.02
N ASN A 109 1.26 -1.09 16.05
CA ASN A 109 2.44 -0.76 15.25
C ASN A 109 3.54 -1.83 15.37
N ASP A 110 3.80 -2.31 16.59
CA ASP A 110 4.84 -3.30 16.88
C ASP A 110 4.51 -4.69 16.28
N ASP A 111 3.23 -4.96 16.01
CA ASP A 111 2.76 -6.25 15.48
C ASP A 111 2.67 -6.25 13.95
N VAL A 112 2.65 -5.09 13.28
CA VAL A 112 2.43 -4.98 11.83
C VAL A 112 3.39 -5.86 11.02
N LEU A 113 4.68 -5.84 11.34
CA LEU A 113 5.69 -6.64 10.63
C LEU A 113 5.62 -8.13 10.93
N SER A 114 4.84 -8.55 11.93
CA SER A 114 4.56 -9.96 12.21
C SER A 114 3.30 -10.47 11.50
N MET A 115 2.47 -9.55 10.98
CA MET A 115 1.29 -9.89 10.21
C MET A 115 1.67 -10.50 8.87
N LYS A 116 0.71 -11.21 8.27
CA LYS A 116 0.85 -11.74 6.93
C LYS A 116 0.66 -10.62 5.89
N ILE A 117 1.68 -9.79 5.72
CA ILE A 117 1.73 -8.67 4.75
C ILE A 117 2.45 -9.07 3.46
N PRO A 118 2.18 -8.41 2.32
CA PRO A 118 2.95 -8.61 1.10
C PRO A 118 4.46 -8.54 1.36
N PRO A 119 5.30 -9.41 0.75
CA PRO A 119 6.74 -9.43 1.04
C PRO A 119 7.45 -8.09 0.86
N ILE A 120 7.02 -7.28 -0.12
CA ILE A 120 7.57 -5.94 -0.37
C ILE A 120 7.29 -4.97 0.79
N ASP A 121 6.21 -5.16 1.54
CA ASP A 121 5.80 -4.23 2.59
C ASP A 121 6.76 -4.28 3.80
N HIS A 122 7.48 -5.39 4.01
CA HIS A 122 8.59 -5.43 4.99
C HIS A 122 9.71 -4.42 4.67
N TYR A 123 9.83 -3.97 3.42
CA TYR A 123 10.77 -2.93 3.01
C TYR A 123 10.13 -1.54 2.96
N VAL A 124 8.80 -1.45 2.82
CA VAL A 124 8.06 -0.18 2.80
C VAL A 124 7.85 0.36 4.22
N TYR A 125 7.36 -0.47 5.15
CA TYR A 125 7.02 -0.05 6.51
C TYR A 125 8.15 0.66 7.27
N PRO A 126 9.42 0.25 7.18
CA PRO A 126 10.51 1.01 7.82
C PRO A 126 10.58 2.48 7.40
N TYR A 127 10.29 2.80 6.12
CA TYR A 127 10.23 4.20 5.68
C TYR A 127 8.99 4.92 6.21
N ILE A 128 7.85 4.21 6.32
CA ILE A 128 6.61 4.74 6.89
C ILE A 128 6.80 5.08 8.37
N PHE A 129 7.37 4.16 9.16
CA PHE A 129 7.66 4.33 10.58
C PHE A 129 8.60 5.52 10.83
N ASP A 130 9.66 5.62 10.02
CA ASP A 130 10.63 6.72 10.12
C ASP A 130 10.11 8.04 9.52
N GLY A 131 8.95 8.03 8.86
CA GLY A 131 8.39 9.17 8.13
C GLY A 131 9.29 9.68 6.99
N LYS A 132 10.16 8.82 6.44
CA LYS A 132 11.15 9.14 5.40
C LYS A 132 10.56 8.94 4.00
N PRO A 133 10.77 9.88 3.07
CA PRO A 133 10.33 9.70 1.70
C PRO A 133 11.13 8.59 1.00
N PHE A 134 10.49 7.88 0.07
CA PHE A 134 11.14 6.81 -0.69
C PHE A 134 10.64 6.70 -2.13
N VAL A 135 11.46 6.04 -2.95
CA VAL A 135 11.06 5.48 -4.24
C VAL A 135 11.67 4.09 -4.29
N LEU A 136 10.86 3.04 -4.26
CA LEU A 136 11.33 1.65 -4.27
C LEU A 136 11.02 1.01 -5.62
N ASP A 137 12.04 0.44 -6.25
CA ASP A 137 11.89 -0.48 -7.39
C ASP A 137 11.99 -1.91 -6.88
N ALA A 138 10.93 -2.69 -7.06
CA ALA A 138 10.84 -4.10 -6.70
C ALA A 138 10.70 -4.95 -7.97
N VAL A 139 11.52 -6.00 -8.08
CA VAL A 139 11.47 -6.96 -9.20
C VAL A 139 11.08 -8.33 -8.68
N TYR A 140 10.11 -8.96 -9.34
CA TYR A 140 9.62 -10.29 -9.05
C TYR A 140 9.92 -11.25 -10.21
N ASP A 141 10.04 -12.53 -9.91
CA ASP A 141 10.10 -13.58 -10.92
C ASP A 141 8.69 -13.97 -11.45
N GLY A 142 8.64 -14.96 -12.35
CA GLY A 142 7.38 -15.47 -12.92
C GLY A 142 6.51 -16.26 -11.94
N LYS A 143 6.98 -16.51 -10.71
CA LYS A 143 6.26 -17.19 -9.63
C LYS A 143 5.88 -16.23 -8.50
N MET A 144 5.96 -14.91 -8.74
CA MET A 144 5.67 -13.88 -7.74
C MET A 144 6.63 -13.89 -6.54
N ALA A 145 7.84 -14.42 -6.68
CA ALA A 145 8.88 -14.33 -5.67
C ALA A 145 9.71 -13.04 -5.85
N LEU A 146 9.82 -12.24 -4.79
CA LEU A 146 10.60 -11.00 -4.77
C LEU A 146 12.10 -11.31 -4.95
N GLN A 147 12.72 -10.71 -5.97
CA GLN A 147 14.12 -10.96 -6.35
C GLN A 147 15.06 -9.83 -5.94
N SER A 148 14.61 -8.57 -6.04
CA SER A 148 15.41 -7.42 -5.60
C SER A 148 14.51 -6.24 -5.25
N VAL A 149 14.99 -5.41 -4.32
CA VAL A 149 14.42 -4.11 -3.98
C VAL A 149 15.52 -3.06 -3.99
N HIS A 150 15.29 -1.95 -4.69
CA HIS A 150 16.25 -0.85 -4.76
C HIS A 150 15.55 0.46 -4.43
N CYS A 151 16.05 1.17 -3.42
CA CYS A 151 15.63 2.55 -3.21
C CYS A 151 16.31 3.44 -4.26
N LYS A 152 15.60 4.41 -4.85
CA LYS A 152 16.18 5.38 -5.79
C LYS A 152 16.61 6.67 -5.12
N LEU A 153 16.07 6.96 -3.94
CA LEU A 153 16.44 8.14 -3.16
C LEU A 153 17.68 7.89 -2.29
N SER A 154 18.03 6.62 -2.05
CA SER A 154 19.28 6.20 -1.40
C SER A 154 19.94 5.11 -2.22
N SER A 155 21.26 4.92 -2.13
CA SER A 155 21.95 3.82 -2.82
C SER A 155 21.71 2.43 -2.17
N GLN A 156 20.64 2.29 -1.39
CA GLN A 156 20.34 1.08 -0.62
C GLN A 156 19.69 0.03 -1.51
N LYS A 157 20.27 -1.18 -1.51
CA LYS A 157 19.76 -2.37 -2.19
C LYS A 157 19.45 -3.44 -1.17
N PHE A 158 18.38 -4.18 -1.41
CA PHE A 158 17.97 -5.32 -0.62
C PHE A 158 17.77 -6.52 -1.54
N LEU A 159 18.15 -7.70 -1.01
CA LEU A 159 18.19 -9.00 -1.70
C LEU A 159 19.23 -9.08 -2.84
#